data_AF-A0A7J2HM85-F1
#
_entry.id   AF-A0A7J2HM85-F1
#
_cell.length_a   1.000
_cell.length_b   1.000
_cell.length_c   1.000
_cell.angle_alpha   90.00
_cell.angle_beta   90.00
_cell.angle_gamma   90.00
#
_symmetry.space_group_name_H-M   'P 1'
#
loop_
_entity.id
_entity.type
_entity.pdbx_description
1 polymer ?
#
loop_
_entity_poly.entity_id
_entity_poly.type
_entity_poly.pdbx_seq_one_letter_code
_entity_poly.pdbx_strand_id
1 'polypeptide(L)'
;MNVKEELEKIKEKIKKGEATPDEVTLYCRTLGGIVTSAEIGNEERITAFCPRDGVLNICIFDFKNGKGKRTCHTSIYPSLRFEKEILALLQTAREMIGKEVEGYV
;
A
#
# COMPACT_ATOMS: atom_id res chain seq x y z
N MET A 1 -18.57 4.06 -18.30
CA MET A 1 -18.49 3.33 -17.01
C MET A 1 -17.62 4.16 -16.06
N ASN A 2 -18.12 4.55 -14.89
CA ASN A 2 -17.36 5.39 -13.96
C ASN A 2 -16.49 4.52 -13.04
N VAL A 3 -15.19 4.43 -13.34
CA VAL A 3 -14.23 3.58 -12.61
C VAL A 3 -14.19 3.91 -11.12
N LYS A 4 -14.35 5.20 -10.76
CA LYS A 4 -14.32 5.65 -9.36
C LYS A 4 -15.51 5.11 -8.56
N GLU A 5 -16.69 5.08 -9.16
CA GLU A 5 -17.90 4.53 -8.52
C GLU A 5 -17.80 3.02 -8.32
N GLU A 6 -17.26 2.29 -9.30
CA GLU A 6 -17.03 0.84 -9.19
C GLU A 6 -16.02 0.50 -8.08
N LEU A 7 -14.92 1.27 -7.97
CA LEU A 7 -13.95 1.08 -6.89
C LEU A 7 -14.53 1.35 -5.50
N GLU A 8 -15.42 2.35 -5.36
CA GLU A 8 -16.11 2.58 -4.08
C GLU A 8 -17.09 1.45 -3.74
N LYS A 9 -17.79 0.86 -4.73
CA LYS A 9 -18.61 -0.34 -4.51
C LYS A 9 -17.77 -1.52 -4.01
N ILE A 10 -16.63 -1.78 -4.65
CA ILE A 10 -15.72 -2.86 -4.26
C ILE A 10 -15.20 -2.63 -2.84
N LYS A 11 -14.80 -1.40 -2.51
CA LYS A 11 -14.34 -1.02 -1.16
C LYS A 11 -15.40 -1.29 -0.09
N GLU A 12 -16.67 -1.03 -0.36
CA GLU A 12 -17.76 -1.36 0.56
C GLU A 12 -17.96 -2.88 0.69
N LYS A 13 -17.88 -3.64 -0.41
CA LYS A 13 -17.90 -5.11 -0.35
C LYS A 13 -16.76 -5.67 0.49
N ILE A 14 -15.55 -5.10 0.37
CA ILE A 14 -14.38 -5.48 1.18
C ILE A 14 -14.65 -5.29 2.66
N LYS A 15 -15.23 -4.15 3.06
CA LYS A 15 -15.57 -3.87 4.46
C LYS A 15 -16.59 -4.86 5.02
N LYS A 16 -17.53 -5.31 4.18
CA LYS A 16 -18.58 -6.26 4.54
C LYS A 16 -18.13 -7.73 4.49
N GLY A 17 -16.97 -8.03 3.90
CA GLY A 17 -16.52 -9.41 3.66
C GLY A 17 -17.32 -10.10 2.56
N GLU A 18 -17.80 -9.32 1.59
CA GLU A 18 -18.60 -9.80 0.45
C GLU A 18 -17.83 -9.74 -0.88
N ALA A 19 -16.61 -9.18 -0.85
CA ALA A 19 -15.78 -9.07 -2.04
C ALA A 19 -15.26 -10.43 -2.49
N THR A 20 -15.07 -10.60 -3.79
CA THR A 20 -14.37 -11.75 -4.36
C THR A 20 -12.85 -11.55 -4.36
N PRO A 21 -12.05 -12.61 -4.52
CA PRO A 21 -10.59 -12.51 -4.68
C PRO A 21 -10.17 -11.53 -5.79
N ASP A 22 -10.85 -11.58 -6.94
CA ASP A 22 -10.59 -10.71 -8.09
C ASP A 22 -10.90 -9.23 -7.77
N GLU A 23 -12.00 -8.96 -7.06
CA GLU A 23 -12.37 -7.61 -6.65
C GLU A 23 -11.33 -7.01 -5.69
N VAL A 24 -10.86 -7.81 -4.71
CA VAL A 24 -9.79 -7.38 -3.79
C VAL A 24 -8.50 -7.12 -4.55
N THR A 25 -8.12 -8.02 -5.45
CA THR A 25 -6.90 -7.90 -6.25
C THR A 25 -6.94 -6.64 -7.12
N LEU A 26 -8.06 -6.40 -7.80
CA LEU A 26 -8.26 -5.21 -8.62
C LEU A 26 -8.18 -3.93 -7.78
N TYR A 27 -8.88 -3.89 -6.65
CA TYR A 27 -8.89 -2.72 -5.76
C TYR A 27 -7.49 -2.39 -5.24
N CYS A 28 -6.77 -3.39 -4.72
CA CYS A 28 -5.42 -3.21 -4.18
C CYS A 28 -4.42 -2.80 -5.25
N ARG A 29 -4.46 -3.40 -6.45
CA ARG A 29 -3.58 -3.02 -7.57
C ARG A 29 -3.83 -1.60 -8.05
N THR A 30 -5.09 -1.15 -8.04
CA THR A 30 -5.44 0.22 -8.44
C THR A 30 -4.90 1.27 -7.46
N LEU A 31 -4.67 0.88 -6.20
CA LEU A 31 -3.98 1.71 -5.21
C LEU A 31 -2.45 1.63 -5.31
N GLY A 32 -1.90 1.01 -6.36
CA GLY A 32 -0.46 0.76 -6.51
C GLY A 32 0.07 -0.34 -5.59
N GLY A 33 -0.81 -1.19 -5.05
CA GLY A 33 -0.43 -2.27 -4.16
C GLY A 33 0.11 -3.50 -4.89
N ILE A 34 1.07 -4.18 -4.25
CA ILE A 34 1.56 -5.49 -4.68
C ILE A 34 0.66 -6.55 -4.05
N VAL A 35 0.13 -7.47 -4.85
CA VAL A 35 -0.82 -8.49 -4.42
C VAL A 35 -0.29 -9.88 -4.77
N THR A 36 -0.28 -10.77 -3.79
CA THR A 36 0.09 -12.18 -3.94
C THR A 36 -1.07 -13.06 -3.47
N SER A 37 -1.37 -14.14 -4.19
CA SER A 37 -2.34 -15.14 -3.79
C SER A 37 -1.66 -16.49 -3.50
N ALA A 38 -2.23 -17.25 -2.57
CA ALA A 38 -1.81 -18.61 -2.25
C ALA A 38 -3.06 -19.49 -2.07
N GLU A 39 -3.09 -20.64 -2.73
CA GLU A 39 -4.14 -21.65 -2.53
C GLU A 39 -3.72 -22.60 -1.40
N ILE A 40 -4.62 -22.81 -0.44
CA ILE A 40 -4.44 -23.69 0.72
C ILE A 40 -5.67 -24.62 0.79
N GLY A 41 -5.61 -25.73 0.04
CA GLY A 41 -6.75 -26.64 -0.08
C GLY A 41 -7.94 -25.98 -0.79
N ASN A 42 -9.07 -25.83 -0.10
CA ASN A 42 -10.27 -25.14 -0.61
C ASN A 42 -10.33 -23.65 -0.23
N GLU A 43 -9.23 -23.11 0.28
CA GLU A 43 -9.12 -21.72 0.71
C GLU A 43 -8.12 -20.98 -0.17
N GLU A 44 -8.41 -19.74 -0.51
CA GLU A 44 -7.50 -18.83 -1.19
C GLU A 44 -7.14 -17.71 -0.22
N ARG A 45 -5.84 -17.47 -0.03
CA ARG A 45 -5.32 -16.38 0.78
C ARG A 45 -4.73 -15.31 -0.13
N ILE A 46 -5.22 -14.08 -0.02
CA ILE A 46 -4.62 -12.91 -0.66
C ILE A 46 -3.87 -12.09 0.38
N THR A 47 -2.61 -11.79 0.08
CA THR A 47 -1.80 -10.82 0.81
C THR A 47 -1.57 -9.61 -0.07
N ALA A 48 -1.92 -8.42 0.42
CA ALA A 48 -1.78 -7.17 -0.29
C ALA A 48 -0.88 -6.20 0.48
N PHE A 49 0.09 -5.62 -0.21
CA PHE A 49 1.02 -4.60 0.26
C PHE A 49 0.67 -3.28 -0.43
N CYS A 50 -0.11 -2.43 0.23
CA CYS A 50 -0.65 -1.19 -0.33
C CYS A 50 0.07 0.04 0.27
N PRO A 51 0.90 0.76 -0.49
CA PRO A 51 1.45 2.03 -0.04
C PRO A 51 0.33 3.08 -0.04
N ARG A 52 0.05 3.69 1.12
CA ARG A 52 -0.97 4.73 1.24
C ARG A 52 -0.61 5.71 2.35
N ASP A 53 -0.74 7.00 2.06
CA ASP A 53 -0.54 8.08 3.05
C ASP A 53 0.82 8.02 3.76
N GLY A 54 1.88 7.65 3.01
CA GLY A 54 3.24 7.52 3.53
C GLY A 54 3.51 6.26 4.37
N VAL A 55 2.55 5.33 4.43
CA VAL A 55 2.62 4.11 5.24
C VAL A 55 2.43 2.89 4.33
N LEU A 56 3.13 1.79 4.63
CA LEU A 56 2.89 0.52 3.96
C LEU A 56 1.80 -0.25 4.71
N ASN A 57 0.61 -0.35 4.11
CA ASN A 57 -0.47 -1.17 4.65
C ASN A 57 -0.33 -2.61 4.17
N ILE A 58 -0.34 -3.56 5.10
CA ILE A 58 -0.34 -4.99 4.80
C ILE A 58 -1.70 -5.54 5.20
N CYS A 59 -2.42 -6.10 4.23
CA CYS A 59 -3.73 -6.72 4.44
C CYS A 59 -3.65 -8.20 4.06
N ILE A 60 -4.23 -9.07 4.89
CA ILE A 60 -4.43 -10.49 4.58
C ILE A 60 -5.93 -10.75 4.50
N PHE A 61 -6.34 -11.43 3.43
CA PHE A 61 -7.71 -11.83 3.17
C PHE A 61 -7.74 -13.35 2.98
N ASP A 62 -8.68 -14.00 3.66
CA ASP A 62 -8.92 -15.44 3.50
C ASP A 62 -10.29 -15.65 2.87
N PHE A 63 -10.32 -16.43 1.80
CA PHE A 63 -11.50 -16.79 1.02
C PHE A 63 -11.72 -18.29 1.07
N LYS A 64 -12.97 -18.69 1.20
CA LYS A 64 -13.43 -20.08 1.11
C LYS A 64 -14.57 -20.13 0.13
N ASN A 65 -14.44 -20.97 -0.91
CA ASN A 65 -15.41 -21.05 -2.01
C ASN A 65 -15.74 -19.67 -2.64
N GLY A 66 -14.72 -18.83 -2.86
CA GLY A 66 -14.85 -17.51 -3.50
C GLY A 66 -15.45 -16.40 -2.63
N LYS A 67 -15.78 -16.68 -1.36
CA LYS A 67 -16.23 -15.68 -0.38
C LYS A 67 -15.24 -15.58 0.76
N GLY A 68 -14.89 -14.36 1.17
CA GLY A 68 -13.84 -14.18 2.15
C GLY A 68 -13.89 -12.85 2.86
N LYS A 69 -13.09 -12.74 3.91
CA LYS A 69 -12.97 -11.52 4.71
C LYS A 69 -11.52 -11.19 4.96
N ARG A 70 -11.26 -9.92 5.27
CA ARG A 70 -9.98 -9.48 5.78
C ARG A 70 -9.74 -10.11 7.16
N THR A 71 -8.69 -10.90 7.28
CA THR A 71 -8.31 -11.59 8.53
C THR A 71 -7.22 -10.86 9.29
N CYS A 72 -6.36 -10.12 8.59
CA CYS A 72 -5.35 -9.28 9.22
C CYS A 72 -5.21 -7.94 8.48
N HIS A 73 -4.91 -6.90 9.24
CA HIS A 73 -4.47 -5.61 8.73
C HIS A 73 -3.42 -5.06 9.69
N THR A 74 -2.30 -4.61 9.14
CA THR A 74 -1.28 -3.87 9.86
C THR A 74 -0.72 -2.76 8.98
N SER A 75 -0.06 -1.80 9.61
CA SER A 75 0.50 -0.62 8.98
C SER A 75 1.94 -0.46 9.43
N ILE A 76 2.87 -0.50 8.47
CA ILE A 76 4.29 -0.26 8.70
C ILE A 76 4.58 1.20 8.38
N TYR A 77 4.91 1.95 9.42
CA TYR A 77 5.39 3.32 9.27
C TYR A 77 6.86 3.26 8.86
N PRO A 78 7.29 3.98 7.80
CA PRO A 78 8.70 4.22 7.60
C PRO A 78 9.25 4.85 8.88
N SER A 79 10.36 4.32 9.40
CA SER A 79 10.86 4.77 10.70
C SER A 79 11.15 6.27 10.67
N LEU A 80 10.83 6.98 11.75
CA LEU A 80 11.24 8.38 11.95
C LEU A 80 12.75 8.59 11.76
N ARG A 81 13.54 7.53 11.95
CA ARG A 81 14.98 7.53 11.68
C ARG A 81 15.28 7.70 10.20
N PHE A 82 14.56 7.01 9.33
CA PHE A 82 14.71 7.12 7.88
C PHE A 82 14.34 8.52 7.36
N GLU A 83 13.25 9.11 7.87
CA GLU A 83 12.91 10.51 7.54
C GLU A 83 13.98 11.50 8.00
N LYS A 84 14.52 11.32 9.22
CA LYS A 84 15.62 12.16 9.72
C LYS A 84 16.89 12.01 8.90
N GLU A 85 17.22 10.80 8.46
CA GLU A 85 18.37 10.53 7.59
C GLU A 85 18.20 11.20 6.21
N ILE A 86 17.01 11.13 5.60
CA ILE A 86 16.71 11.86 4.35
C ILE A 86 16.79 13.38 4.54
N LEU A 87 16.19 13.91 5.61
CA LEU A 87 16.23 15.35 5.90
C LEU A 87 17.67 15.84 6.11
N ALA A 88 18.51 15.07 6.80
CA ALA A 88 19.93 15.39 6.96
C ALA A 88 20.66 15.42 5.62
N LEU A 89 20.44 14.41 4.75
CA LEU A 89 21.03 14.38 3.41
C LEU A 89 20.62 15.58 2.56
N LEU A 90 19.35 15.97 2.58
CA LEU A 90 18.84 17.13 1.85
C LEU A 90 19.43 18.45 2.39
N GLN A 91 19.60 18.58 3.71
CA GLN A 91 20.25 19.74 4.33
C GLN A 91 21.72 19.85 3.90
N THR A 92 22.47 18.74 3.95
CA THR A 92 23.85 18.71 3.49
C THR A 92 23.98 19.06 2.01
N ALA A 93 23.14 18.49 1.15
CA ALA A 93 23.15 18.83 -0.28
C ALA A 93 22.88 20.32 -0.53
N ARG A 94 21.95 20.93 0.21
CA ARG A 94 21.66 22.37 0.13
C ARG A 94 22.85 23.23 0.55
N GLU A 95 23.55 22.84 1.62
CA GLU A 95 24.74 23.56 2.09
C GLU A 95 25.91 23.44 1.09
N MET A 96 26.07 22.29 0.43
CA MET A 96 27.09 22.11 -0.60
C MET A 96 26.82 23.00 -1.82
N ILE A 97 25.56 23.08 -2.27
CA ILE A 97 25.16 23.99 -3.35
C ILE A 97 25.41 25.46 -2.93
N GLY A 98 25.12 25.82 -1.68
CA GLY A 98 25.40 27.18 -1.17
C GLY A 98 26.89 27.54 -1.16
N LYS A 99 27.76 26.57 -0.82
CA LYS A 99 29.22 26.77 -0.81
C LYS A 99 29.83 26.85 -2.21
N GLU A 100 29.29 26.13 -3.18
CA GLU A 100 29.74 26.25 -4.59
C GLU A 100 29.41 27.63 -5.17
N VAL A 101 28.33 28.28 -4.73
CA VAL A 101 27.96 29.63 -5.17
C VAL A 101 28.83 30.72 -4.51
N GLU A 102 29.29 30.54 -3.28
CA GLU A 102 30.22 31.47 -2.61
C GLU A 102 31.67 31.36 -3.11
N GLY A 103 32.05 30.25 -3.76
CA GLY A 103 33.39 30.06 -4.33
C GLY A 103 33.62 30.70 -5.71
N TYR A 104 32.61 31.36 -6.28
CA TYR A 104 32.64 32.03 -7.59
C TYR A 104 32.43 33.56 -7.50
N VAL A 105 32.69 34.16 -6.34
CA VAL A 105 32.68 35.63 -6.14
C VAL A 105 34.08 36.14 -5.83
#